data_AF-A0A930W1W1-F1
#
_entry.id   AF-A0A930W1W1-F1
#
_cell.length_a   1.000
_cell.length_b   1.000
_cell.length_c   1.000
_cell.angle_alpha   90.00
_cell.angle_beta   90.00
_cell.angle_gamma   90.00
#
_symmetry.space_group_name_H-M   'P 1'
#
loop_
_entity.id
_entity.type
_entity.pdbx_description
1 polymer ?
#
loop_
_entity_poly.entity_id
_entity_poly.type
_entity_poly.pdbx_seq_one_letter_code
_entity_poly.pdbx_strand_id
1 'polypeptide(L)'
;MGTYTKPWLSFEQQADLLINERGLIAERNNLIRHLANIGYYRLSGYWYIFKHQPKDDKDDMQDERFIEGTSFDQIWHLYIFDRQFRLIVLDAIERVEIYFRTQLAYELARETGTFGFLDASNLPRLNRDEYDKFIARCKDELRRSREPFAVHFKEAY
;
A
#
# COMPACT_ATOMS: atom_id res chain seq x y z
N MET A 1 1.06 26.37 -5.46
CA MET A 1 1.01 25.39 -4.35
C MET A 1 0.84 26.17 -3.07
N GLY A 2 -0.20 25.91 -2.28
CA GLY A 2 -0.33 26.53 -0.95
C GLY A 2 0.87 26.16 -0.08
N THR A 3 1.39 27.11 0.69
CA THR A 3 2.46 26.85 1.64
C THR A 3 1.92 26.02 2.79
N TYR A 4 2.60 24.92 3.12
CA TYR A 4 2.24 24.09 4.27
C TYR A 4 2.63 24.86 5.55
N THR A 5 1.64 25.23 6.35
CA THR A 5 1.81 26.08 7.55
C THR A 5 1.67 25.33 8.87
N LYS A 6 1.33 24.03 8.85
CA LYS A 6 1.16 23.26 10.10
C LYS A 6 2.53 23.10 10.78
N PRO A 7 2.64 23.43 12.09
CA PRO A 7 3.90 23.33 12.81
C PRO A 7 4.29 21.86 13.02
N TRP A 8 5.60 21.64 13.20
CA TRP A 8 6.08 20.36 13.72
C TRP A 8 5.60 20.17 15.17
N LEU A 9 5.18 18.95 15.50
CA LEU A 9 4.71 18.57 16.84
C LEU A 9 5.44 17.31 17.31
N SER A 10 5.91 17.29 18.56
CA SER A 10 6.39 16.07 19.22
C SER A 10 5.26 15.07 19.43
N PHE A 11 5.58 13.82 19.79
CA PHE A 11 4.54 12.81 20.05
C PHE A 11 3.65 13.18 21.24
N GLU A 12 4.22 13.82 22.26
CA GLU A 12 3.52 14.38 23.41
C GLU A 12 2.54 15.47 22.95
N GLN A 13 3.01 16.43 22.14
CA GLN A 13 2.17 17.51 21.62
C GLN A 13 1.07 16.98 20.70
N GLN A 14 1.34 15.93 19.91
CA GLN A 14 0.33 15.26 19.10
C GLN A 14 -0.74 14.58 19.97
N ALA A 15 -0.34 13.89 21.04
CA ALA A 15 -1.28 13.26 21.97
C ALA A 15 -2.13 14.31 22.69
N ASP A 16 -1.50 15.39 23.17
CA ASP A 16 -2.18 16.48 23.85
C ASP A 16 -3.17 17.20 22.91
N LEU A 17 -2.80 17.43 21.65
CA LEU A 17 -3.71 17.96 20.62
C LEU A 17 -4.93 17.05 20.40
N LEU A 18 -4.69 15.73 20.28
CA LEU A 18 -5.76 14.76 20.01
C LEU A 18 -6.75 14.66 21.19
N ILE A 19 -6.24 14.65 22.42
CA ILE A 19 -7.06 14.50 23.63
C ILE A 19 -7.75 15.82 23.96
N ASN A 20 -6.97 16.90 24.11
CA ASN A 20 -7.45 18.13 24.74
C ASN A 20 -8.21 19.03 23.77
N GLU A 21 -7.75 19.14 22.53
CA GLU A 21 -8.36 20.04 21.54
C GLU A 21 -9.38 19.33 20.65
N ARG A 22 -9.14 18.05 20.35
CA ARG A 22 -9.96 17.28 19.41
C ARG A 22 -10.95 16.32 20.07
N GLY A 23 -10.85 16.10 21.39
CA GLY A 23 -11.83 15.30 22.15
C GLY A 23 -11.65 13.79 22.06
N LEU A 24 -10.45 13.30 21.74
CA LEU A 24 -10.17 11.86 21.72
C LEU A 24 -10.07 11.31 23.15
N ILE A 25 -10.84 10.26 23.45
CA ILE A 25 -10.72 9.55 24.74
C ILE A 25 -9.56 8.55 24.64
N ALA A 26 -8.44 8.85 25.30
CA ALA A 26 -7.25 7.99 25.28
C ALA A 26 -6.44 8.06 26.58
N GLU A 27 -5.77 6.97 26.94
CA GLU A 27 -4.68 7.05 27.92
C GLU A 27 -3.45 7.65 27.24
N ARG A 28 -2.93 8.75 27.80
CA ARG A 28 -1.93 9.60 27.15
C ARG A 28 -0.64 8.84 26.81
N ASN A 29 -0.09 8.06 27.74
CA ASN A 29 1.19 7.38 27.51
C ASN A 29 1.05 6.25 26.48
N ASN A 30 -0.07 5.54 26.49
CA ASN A 30 -0.43 4.54 25.50
C ASN A 30 -0.53 5.18 24.10
N LEU A 31 -1.24 6.31 23.98
CA LEU A 31 -1.35 7.03 22.71
C LEU A 31 0.03 7.48 22.18
N ILE A 32 0.89 8.04 23.05
CA ILE A 32 2.25 8.45 22.68
C ILE A 32 3.06 7.27 22.12
N ARG A 33 3.01 6.10 22.79
CA ARG A 33 3.71 4.89 22.31
C ARG A 33 3.25 4.47 20.92
N HIS A 34 1.95 4.51 20.66
CA HIS A 34 1.41 4.16 19.35
C HIS A 34 1.75 5.19 18.27
N LEU A 35 1.69 6.49 18.60
CA LEU A 35 2.13 7.55 17.70
C LEU A 35 3.62 7.39 17.33
N ALA A 36 4.47 7.02 18.29
CA ALA A 36 5.89 6.77 18.04
C ALA A 36 6.14 5.53 17.16
N ASN A 37 5.38 4.45 17.37
CA ASN A 37 5.57 3.19 16.64
C ASN A 37 4.97 3.20 15.23
N ILE A 38 3.79 3.82 15.06
CA ILE A 38 2.98 3.73 13.84
C ILE A 38 2.98 5.03 13.04
N GLY A 39 3.15 6.17 13.72
CA GLY A 39 3.11 7.49 13.13
C GLY A 39 1.70 8.09 13.05
N TYR A 40 1.62 9.39 13.34
CA TYR A 40 0.37 10.17 13.30
C TYR A 40 -0.37 10.02 11.98
N TYR A 41 0.32 10.20 10.85
CA TYR A 41 -0.31 10.18 9.54
C TYR A 41 -0.93 8.81 9.22
N ARG A 42 -0.26 7.72 9.60
CA ARG A 42 -0.77 6.36 9.41
C ARG A 42 -2.05 6.14 10.22
N LEU A 43 -2.04 6.48 11.52
CA LEU A 43 -3.21 6.35 12.38
C LEU A 43 -4.35 7.30 11.95
N SER A 44 -4.01 8.43 11.34
CA SER A 44 -4.99 9.42 10.90
C SER A 44 -5.95 8.97 9.82
N GLY A 45 -5.53 8.04 8.98
CA GLY A 45 -6.43 7.40 8.02
C GLY A 45 -7.54 6.60 8.70
N TYR A 46 -7.29 6.04 9.90
CA TYR A 46 -8.24 5.19 10.62
C TYR A 46 -9.19 6.00 11.50
N TRP A 47 -8.75 7.14 12.04
CA TRP A 47 -9.63 7.98 12.85
C TRP A 47 -10.43 9.00 12.06
N TYR A 48 -10.22 9.10 10.74
CA TYR A 48 -10.96 10.01 9.86
C TYR A 48 -12.49 9.82 9.93
N ILE A 49 -12.95 8.57 9.97
CA ILE A 49 -14.37 8.22 10.05
C ILE A 49 -15.01 8.58 11.40
N PHE A 50 -14.19 8.84 12.42
CA PHE A 50 -14.64 9.22 13.75
C PHE A 50 -14.65 10.75 13.95
N LYS A 51 -14.37 11.54 12.91
CA LYS A 51 -14.49 12.99 12.96
C LYS A 51 -15.87 13.46 12.54
N HIS A 52 -16.25 14.64 13.01
CA HIS A 52 -17.43 15.31 12.49
C HIS A 52 -17.28 15.54 10.98
N GLN A 53 -18.24 15.02 10.21
CA GLN A 53 -18.30 15.32 8.78
C GLN A 53 -18.70 16.80 8.61
N PRO A 54 -18.15 17.50 7.61
CA PRO A 54 -18.60 18.85 7.30
C PRO A 54 -20.11 18.80 7.02
N LYS A 55 -20.88 19.56 7.81
CA LYS A 55 -22.27 19.85 7.47
C LYS A 55 -22.23 20.78 6.27
N ASP A 56 -22.96 20.44 5.22
CA ASP A 56 -23.08 21.18 3.96
C ASP A 56 -22.88 22.69 4.15
N ASP A 57 -21.67 23.19 3.89
CA ASP A 57 -21.43 24.48 3.26
C ASP A 57 -19.93 24.78 3.09
N LYS A 58 -19.70 25.67 2.15
CA LYS A 58 -18.44 26.11 1.54
C LYS A 58 -17.53 26.87 2.51
N ASP A 59 -17.11 26.26 3.61
CA ASP A 59 -16.01 26.77 4.43
C ASP A 59 -15.02 25.64 4.73
N ASP A 60 -13.80 25.79 4.21
CA ASP A 60 -12.78 24.76 4.01
C ASP A 60 -12.10 24.31 5.32
N MET A 61 -12.74 24.53 6.46
CA MET A 61 -12.28 24.08 7.77
C MET A 61 -12.95 22.76 8.13
N GLN A 62 -12.32 21.67 7.67
CA GLN A 62 -12.63 20.31 8.11
C GLN A 62 -12.61 20.28 9.65
N ASP A 63 -13.75 19.97 10.29
CA ASP A 63 -13.81 19.86 11.75
C ASP A 63 -12.85 18.74 12.20
N GLU A 64 -11.77 19.12 12.87
CA GLU A 64 -10.72 18.20 13.29
C GLU A 64 -11.09 17.46 14.59
N ARG A 65 -12.26 17.76 15.18
CA ARG A 65 -12.76 17.13 16.41
C ARG A 65 -13.40 15.78 16.15
N PHE A 66 -13.22 14.90 17.12
CA PHE A 66 -13.83 13.58 17.16
C PHE A 66 -15.30 13.66 17.58
N ILE A 67 -16.09 12.73 17.09
CA ILE A 67 -17.45 12.47 17.56
C ILE A 67 -17.37 12.10 19.04
N GLU A 68 -18.30 12.63 19.84
CA GLU A 68 -18.36 12.36 21.28
C GLU A 68 -18.34 10.86 21.59
N GLY A 69 -17.52 10.46 22.57
CA GLY A 69 -17.36 9.05 22.95
C GLY A 69 -16.34 8.28 22.12
N THR A 70 -15.71 8.88 21.10
CA THR A 70 -14.65 8.24 20.32
C THR A 70 -13.45 7.94 21.22
N SER A 71 -13.09 6.66 21.32
CA SER A 71 -11.89 6.22 22.04
C SER A 71 -10.75 5.83 21.11
N PHE A 72 -9.52 5.98 21.58
CA PHE A 72 -8.35 5.51 20.86
C PHE A 72 -8.37 4.00 20.64
N ASP A 73 -8.93 3.22 21.57
CA ASP A 73 -9.04 1.76 21.43
C ASP A 73 -9.92 1.36 20.23
N GLN A 74 -10.99 2.13 19.93
CA GLN A 74 -11.81 1.88 18.74
C GLN A 74 -11.00 2.05 17.45
N ILE A 75 -10.23 3.15 17.37
CA ILE A 75 -9.34 3.43 16.24
C ILE A 75 -8.26 2.35 16.13
N TRP A 76 -7.70 1.95 17.27
CA TRP A 76 -6.65 0.94 17.32
C TRP A 76 -7.13 -0.43 16.86
N HIS A 77 -8.32 -0.86 17.29
CA HIS A 77 -8.92 -2.11 16.81
C HIS A 77 -9.17 -2.09 15.30
N LEU A 78 -9.62 -0.96 14.75
CA LEU A 78 -9.78 -0.81 13.30
C LEU A 78 -8.44 -0.93 12.56
N TYR A 79 -7.38 -0.31 13.09
CA TYR A 79 -6.02 -0.44 12.54
C TYR A 79 -5.54 -1.91 12.56
N ILE A 80 -5.70 -2.60 13.69
CA ILE A 80 -5.27 -4.00 13.86
C ILE A 80 -6.05 -4.91 12.92
N PHE A 81 -7.36 -4.73 12.81
CA PHE A 81 -8.20 -5.48 11.89
C PHE A 81 -7.73 -5.32 10.45
N ASP A 82 -7.56 -4.09 9.95
CA ASP A 82 -7.07 -3.83 8.60
C ASP A 82 -5.69 -4.45 8.34
N ARG A 83 -4.78 -4.37 9.32
CA ARG A 83 -3.46 -5.00 9.23
C ARG A 83 -3.57 -6.52 9.09
N GLN A 84 -4.38 -7.17 9.91
CA GLN A 84 -4.57 -8.63 9.86
C GLN A 84 -5.28 -9.05 8.58
N PHE A 85 -6.32 -8.32 8.17
CA PHE A 85 -7.04 -8.56 6.94
C PHE A 85 -6.12 -8.45 5.72
N ARG A 86 -5.26 -7.41 5.66
CA ARG A 86 -4.27 -7.26 4.59
C ARG A 86 -3.35 -8.47 4.47
N LEU A 87 -2.91 -9.06 5.58
CA LEU A 87 -2.04 -10.24 5.55
C LEU A 87 -2.75 -11.45 4.93
N ILE A 88 -4.01 -11.68 5.30
CA ILE A 88 -4.82 -12.79 4.73
C ILE A 88 -5.07 -12.55 3.23
N VAL A 89 -5.37 -11.32 2.85
CA VAL A 89 -5.57 -10.96 1.43
C VAL A 89 -4.27 -11.14 0.64
N LEU A 90 -3.11 -10.76 1.20
CA LEU A 90 -1.82 -10.97 0.55
C LEU A 90 -1.50 -12.46 0.34
N ASP A 91 -1.76 -13.32 1.34
CA ASP A 91 -1.62 -14.79 1.19
C ASP A 91 -2.50 -15.34 0.05
N ALA A 92 -3.75 -14.86 -0.04
CA ALA A 92 -4.64 -15.28 -1.11
C ALA A 92 -4.17 -14.78 -2.49
N ILE A 93 -3.71 -13.53 -2.59
CA ILE A 93 -3.18 -12.95 -3.83
C ILE A 93 -1.93 -13.71 -4.28
N GLU A 94 -1.03 -14.07 -3.37
CA GLU A 94 0.18 -14.83 -3.69
C GLU A 94 -0.13 -16.14 -4.42
N ARG A 95 -1.09 -16.92 -3.93
CA ARG A 95 -1.50 -18.19 -4.56
C ARG A 95 -2.06 -17.97 -5.97
N VAL A 96 -2.86 -16.93 -6.13
CA VAL A 96 -3.45 -16.55 -7.41
C VAL A 96 -2.36 -16.10 -8.38
N GLU A 97 -1.42 -15.28 -7.93
CA GLU A 97 -0.29 -14.78 -8.74
C GLU A 97 0.57 -15.93 -9.26
N ILE A 98 0.96 -16.87 -8.39
CA ILE A 98 1.77 -18.03 -8.79
C ILE A 98 1.03 -18.90 -9.81
N TYR A 99 -0.26 -19.16 -9.60
CA TYR A 99 -1.08 -19.91 -10.55
C TYR A 99 -1.12 -19.22 -11.91
N PHE A 100 -1.47 -17.92 -11.95
CA PHE A 100 -1.58 -17.19 -13.22
C PHE A 100 -0.24 -17.10 -13.95
N ARG A 101 0.87 -16.80 -13.26
CA ARG A 101 2.20 -16.76 -13.87
C ARG A 101 2.57 -18.10 -14.48
N THR A 102 2.29 -19.19 -13.77
CA THR A 102 2.56 -20.56 -14.23
C THR A 102 1.75 -20.90 -15.47
N GLN A 103 0.43 -20.66 -15.44
CA GLN A 103 -0.44 -20.95 -16.58
C GLN A 103 -0.09 -20.11 -17.81
N LEU A 104 0.19 -18.82 -17.64
CA LEU A 104 0.60 -17.94 -18.74
C LEU A 104 1.92 -18.40 -19.37
N ALA A 105 2.94 -18.69 -18.56
CA ALA A 105 4.23 -19.17 -19.06
C ALA A 105 4.10 -20.52 -19.77
N TYR A 106 3.32 -21.44 -19.20
CA TYR A 106 3.09 -22.77 -19.77
C TYR A 106 2.38 -22.69 -21.12
N GLU A 107 1.25 -21.99 -21.20
CA GLU A 107 0.47 -21.88 -22.44
C GLU A 107 1.27 -21.16 -23.53
N LEU A 108 2.00 -20.09 -23.19
CA LEU A 108 2.86 -19.39 -24.16
C LEU A 108 3.98 -20.28 -24.67
N ALA A 109 4.66 -21.02 -23.79
CA ALA A 109 5.72 -21.94 -24.19
C ALA A 109 5.18 -23.13 -24.99
N ARG A 110 3.96 -23.61 -24.69
CA ARG A 110 3.30 -24.69 -25.44
C ARG A 110 3.04 -24.28 -26.89
N GLU A 111 2.55 -23.06 -27.11
CA GLU A 111 2.20 -22.57 -28.44
C GLU A 111 3.41 -22.06 -29.24
N THR A 112 4.41 -21.48 -28.57
CA THR A 112 5.48 -20.71 -29.24
C THR A 112 6.89 -21.26 -29.01
N GLY A 113 7.04 -22.27 -28.15
CA GLY A 113 8.31 -22.82 -27.70
C GLY A 113 8.92 -22.07 -26.51
N THR A 114 10.00 -22.62 -25.93
CA THR A 114 10.60 -22.19 -24.65
C THR A 114 10.91 -20.70 -24.56
N PHE A 115 11.39 -20.10 -25.65
CA PHE A 115 11.67 -18.66 -25.75
C PHE A 115 10.88 -17.98 -26.86
N GLY A 116 9.72 -18.54 -27.23
CA GLY A 116 8.93 -18.04 -28.36
C GLY A 116 8.49 -16.59 -28.23
N PHE A 117 8.37 -16.08 -27.00
CA PHE A 117 8.08 -14.67 -26.72
C PHE A 117 9.18 -13.69 -27.18
N LEU A 118 10.40 -14.17 -27.49
CA LEU A 118 11.47 -13.38 -28.09
C LEU A 118 11.26 -13.12 -29.59
N ASP A 119 10.27 -13.73 -30.22
CA ASP A 119 9.83 -13.40 -31.56
C ASP A 119 8.53 -12.58 -31.50
N ALA A 120 8.54 -11.39 -32.09
CA ALA A 120 7.37 -10.52 -32.15
C ALA A 120 6.21 -11.15 -32.93
N SER A 121 6.48 -12.06 -33.88
CA SER A 121 5.44 -12.74 -34.65
C SER A 121 4.53 -13.63 -33.78
N ASN A 122 5.07 -14.13 -32.67
CA ASN A 122 4.35 -14.96 -31.69
C ASN A 122 3.48 -14.16 -30.73
N LEU A 123 3.58 -12.83 -30.73
CA LEU A 123 2.77 -11.92 -29.91
C LEU A 123 1.99 -10.93 -30.80
N PRO A 124 1.11 -11.41 -31.70
CA PRO A 124 0.53 -10.58 -32.77
C PRO A 124 -0.41 -9.48 -32.28
N ARG A 125 -0.81 -9.51 -31.00
CA ARG A 125 -1.64 -8.47 -30.37
C ARG A 125 -0.84 -7.30 -29.81
N LEU A 126 0.49 -7.41 -29.73
CA LEU A 126 1.37 -6.30 -29.37
C LEU A 126 1.85 -5.61 -30.63
N ASN A 127 1.68 -4.29 -30.71
CA ASN A 127 2.37 -3.54 -31.75
C ASN A 127 3.87 -3.46 -31.45
N ARG A 128 4.66 -2.90 -32.40
CA ARG A 128 6.11 -2.91 -32.29
C ARG A 128 6.65 -2.18 -31.06
N ASP A 129 6.10 -1.00 -30.74
CA ASP A 129 6.51 -0.21 -29.58
C ASP A 129 6.13 -0.90 -28.26
N GLU A 130 4.94 -1.51 -28.19
CA GLU A 130 4.50 -2.29 -27.03
C GLU A 130 5.37 -3.53 -26.81
N TYR A 131 5.73 -4.23 -27.89
CA TYR A 131 6.63 -5.37 -27.85
C TYR A 131 8.02 -4.97 -27.36
N ASP A 132 8.61 -3.91 -27.93
CA ASP A 132 9.93 -3.43 -27.54
C ASP A 132 9.94 -3.00 -26.05
N LYS A 133 8.87 -2.33 -25.58
CA LYS A 133 8.66 -2.02 -24.15
C LYS A 133 8.49 -3.26 -23.27
N PHE A 134 7.78 -4.28 -23.75
CA PHE A 134 7.62 -5.55 -23.03
C PHE A 134 8.97 -6.26 -22.87
N ILE A 135 9.73 -6.44 -23.95
CA ILE A 135 11.04 -7.07 -23.91
C ILE A 135 12.03 -6.27 -23.08
N ALA A 136 12.02 -4.93 -23.17
CA ALA A 136 12.85 -4.09 -22.33
C ALA A 136 12.56 -4.32 -20.83
N ARG A 137 11.28 -4.43 -20.45
CA ARG A 137 10.88 -4.77 -19.07
C ARG A 137 11.34 -6.17 -18.67
N CYS A 138 11.16 -7.19 -19.51
CA CYS A 138 11.64 -8.54 -19.21
C CYS A 138 13.15 -8.60 -18.99
N LYS A 139 13.94 -7.90 -19.82
CA LYS A 139 15.40 -7.82 -19.68
C LYS A 139 15.81 -7.11 -18.39
N ASP A 140 15.13 -6.02 -18.05
CA ASP A 140 15.43 -5.26 -16.83
C ASP A 140 15.06 -6.04 -15.57
N GLU A 141 13.93 -6.76 -15.59
CA GLU A 141 13.50 -7.65 -14.50
C GLU A 141 14.48 -8.80 -14.30
N LEU A 142 14.87 -9.48 -15.40
CA LEU A 142 15.88 -10.53 -15.35
C LEU A 142 17.18 -9.96 -14.76
N ARG A 143 17.65 -8.80 -15.23
CA ARG A 143 18.88 -8.15 -14.73
C ARG A 143 18.82 -7.87 -13.22
N ARG A 144 17.70 -7.35 -12.72
CA ARG A 144 17.52 -6.96 -11.30
C ARG A 144 17.24 -8.14 -10.38
N SER A 145 16.65 -9.22 -10.90
CA SER A 145 16.28 -10.38 -10.10
C SER A 145 17.50 -11.03 -9.44
N ARG A 146 17.36 -11.27 -8.14
CA ARG A 146 18.30 -11.97 -7.26
C ARG A 146 17.77 -13.31 -6.79
N GLU A 147 16.66 -13.77 -7.38
CA GLU A 147 16.09 -15.06 -7.02
C GLU A 147 17.02 -16.20 -7.45
N PRO A 148 17.14 -17.28 -6.65
CA PRO A 148 18.11 -18.34 -6.92
C PRO A 148 18.03 -18.92 -8.34
N PHE A 149 16.81 -19.09 -8.88
CA PHE A 149 16.62 -19.60 -10.24
C PHE A 149 17.09 -18.61 -11.31
N ALA A 150 16.89 -17.31 -11.11
CA ALA A 150 17.30 -16.28 -12.06
C ALA A 150 18.82 -16.09 -12.05
N VAL A 151 19.45 -16.18 -10.87
CA VAL A 151 20.91 -16.18 -10.74
C VAL A 151 21.51 -17.40 -11.45
N HIS A 152 21.01 -18.60 -11.14
CA HIS A 152 21.46 -19.82 -11.79
C HIS A 152 21.30 -19.75 -13.32
N PHE A 153 20.17 -19.26 -13.81
CA PHE A 153 19.93 -19.13 -15.25
C PHE A 153 20.98 -18.25 -15.93
N LYS A 154 21.34 -17.09 -15.35
CA LYS A 154 22.38 -16.19 -15.91
C LYS A 154 23.79 -16.76 -15.90
N GLU A 155 24.08 -17.64 -14.94
CA GLU A 155 25.41 -18.23 -14.77
C GLU A 155 25.58 -19.48 -15.64
N ALA A 156 24.51 -20.24 -15.84
CA ALA A 156 24.54 -21.53 -16.52
C ALA A 156 24.19 -21.47 -18.01
N TYR A 157 23.50 -20.42 -18.48
CA TYR A 157 23.00 -20.27 -19.85
C TYR A 157 23.22 -18.84 -20.36
#